data_AF-A0AAV6ALU4-F1
#
_entry.id   AF-A0AAV6ALU4-F1
#
_cell.length_a   1.000
_cell.length_b   1.000
_cell.length_c   1.000
_cell.angle_alpha   90.00
_cell.angle_beta   90.00
_cell.angle_gamma   90.00
#
_symmetry.space_group_name_H-M   'P 1'
#
loop_
_entity.id
_entity.type
_entity.pdbx_description
1 polymer ?
#
loop_
_entity_poly.entity_id
_entity_poly.type
_entity_poly.pdbx_seq_one_letter_code
_entity_poly.pdbx_strand_id
1 'polypeptide(L)'
;MTEKRSVSLAGHRTSVALEPEFWSAVDRLALKRGQSLAGFVAYVDRNRKGKNLASALRLTVLQELERRIETLDDAAVEAPVRDVRPAMHASRAYT
;
A
#
# COMPACT_ATOMS: atom_id res chain seq x y z
N MET A 1 0.67 -9.14 -18.45
CA MET A 1 -0.49 -8.91 -19.34
C MET A 1 -1.55 -8.17 -18.53
N THR A 2 -2.24 -7.18 -19.10
CA THR A 2 -3.28 -6.42 -18.38
C THR A 2 -4.65 -7.10 -18.49
N GLU A 3 -5.45 -7.01 -17.43
CA GLU A 3 -6.83 -7.48 -17.33
C GLU A 3 -7.79 -6.27 -17.39
N LYS A 4 -8.84 -6.37 -18.21
CA LYS A 4 -9.86 -5.33 -18.34
C LYS A 4 -11.06 -5.64 -17.46
N ARG A 5 -11.41 -4.73 -16.56
CA ARG A 5 -12.68 -4.77 -15.80
C ARG A 5 -13.56 -3.60 -16.17
N SER A 6 -14.87 -3.83 -16.15
CA SER A 6 -15.86 -2.79 -16.39
C SER A 6 -16.50 -2.41 -15.06
N VAL A 7 -16.48 -1.12 -14.76
CA VAL A 7 -16.96 -0.55 -13.49
C VAL A 7 -18.02 0.50 -13.81
N SER A 8 -19.13 0.50 -13.07
CA SER A 8 -20.16 1.53 -13.20
C SER A 8 -19.76 2.78 -12.42
N LEU A 9 -19.47 3.87 -13.12
CA LEU A 9 -19.08 5.17 -12.57
C LEU A 9 -20.09 6.23 -13.02
N ALA A 10 -20.65 7.00 -12.08
CA ALA A 10 -21.59 8.10 -12.35
C ALA A 10 -22.77 7.73 -13.30
N GLY A 11 -23.24 6.48 -13.26
CA GLY A 11 -24.33 5.99 -14.13
C GLY A 11 -23.89 5.51 -15.51
N HIS A 12 -22.59 5.47 -15.80
CA HIS A 12 -22.04 4.97 -17.06
C HIS A 12 -21.04 3.84 -16.81
N ARG A 13 -20.88 2.92 -17.76
CA ARG A 13 -19.87 1.86 -17.66
C ARG A 13 -18.52 2.36 -18.18
N THR A 14 -17.52 2.35 -17.31
CA THR A 14 -16.13 2.65 -17.66
C THR A 14 -15.33 1.35 -17.68
N SER A 15 -14.61 1.10 -18.78
CA SER A 15 -13.69 -0.03 -18.85
C SER A 15 -12.28 0.42 -18.50
N VAL A 16 -11.62 -0.31 -17.60
CA VAL A 16 -10.26 -0.01 -17.13
C VAL A 16 -9.41 -1.26 -17.32
N ALA A 17 -8.21 -1.10 -17.87
CA ALA A 17 -7.23 -2.16 -17.99
C ALA A 17 -6.09 -1.94 -16.98
N LEU A 18 -5.85 -2.92 -16.11
CA LEU A 18 -4.79 -2.94 -15.10
C LEU A 18 -4.17 -4.34 -15.03
N GLU A 19 -2.94 -4.44 -14.55
CA GLU A 19 -2.33 -5.71 -14.23
C GLU A 19 -3.13 -6.41 -13.09
N PRO A 20 -3.27 -7.75 -13.11
CA PRO A 20 -4.03 -8.50 -12.09
C PRO A 20 -3.60 -8.19 -10.65
N GLU A 21 -2.30 -7.97 -10.43
CA GLU A 21 -1.72 -7.62 -9.14
C GLU A 21 -2.23 -6.26 -8.64
N PHE A 22 -2.38 -5.29 -9.56
CA PHE A 22 -2.97 -4.00 -9.23
C PHE A 22 -4.46 -4.11 -8.95
N TRP A 23 -5.20 -4.94 -9.68
CA TRP A 23 -6.61 -5.20 -9.34
C TRP A 23 -6.76 -5.77 -7.94
N SER A 24 -5.98 -6.80 -7.61
CA SER A 24 -5.98 -7.40 -6.28
C SER A 24 -5.63 -6.39 -5.18
N ALA A 25 -4.67 -5.49 -5.45
CA ALA A 25 -4.33 -4.42 -4.52
C ALA A 25 -5.47 -3.41 -4.36
N VAL A 26 -6.08 -2.95 -5.45
CA VAL A 26 -7.23 -2.03 -5.44
C VAL A 26 -8.40 -2.65 -4.66
N ASP A 27 -8.70 -3.93 -4.87
CA ASP A 27 -9.74 -4.66 -4.14
C ASP A 27 -9.46 -4.64 -2.62
N ARG A 28 -8.21 -4.93 -2.20
CA ARG A 28 -7.80 -4.85 -0.80
C ARG A 28 -7.91 -3.44 -0.22
N LEU A 29 -7.56 -2.41 -0.98
CA LEU A 29 -7.67 -1.02 -0.51
C LEU A 29 -9.11 -0.58 -0.33
N ALA A 30 -9.99 -0.96 -1.27
CA ALA A 30 -11.42 -0.70 -1.16
C ALA A 30 -11.99 -1.34 0.12
N LEU A 31 -11.69 -2.63 0.35
CA LEU A 31 -12.10 -3.35 1.56
C LEU A 31 -11.56 -2.70 2.85
N LYS A 32 -10.27 -2.34 2.88
CA LYS A 32 -9.64 -1.67 4.04
C LYS A 32 -10.30 -0.33 4.36
N ARG A 33 -10.85 0.36 3.35
CA ARG A 33 -11.58 1.64 3.50
C ARG A 33 -13.08 1.46 3.71
N GLY A 34 -13.60 0.23 3.80
CA GLY A 34 -15.03 -0.04 3.93
C GLY A 34 -15.84 0.38 2.70
N GLN A 35 -15.21 0.45 1.52
CA GLN A 35 -15.83 0.86 0.27
C GLN A 35 -16.02 -0.33 -0.66
N SER A 36 -17.09 -0.32 -1.45
CA SER A 36 -17.20 -1.23 -2.60
C SER A 36 -16.13 -0.89 -3.64
N LEU A 37 -15.73 -1.86 -4.47
CA LEU A 37 -14.79 -1.61 -5.57
C LEU A 37 -15.25 -0.44 -6.45
N ALA A 38 -16.53 -0.43 -6.84
CA ALA A 38 -17.09 0.66 -7.64
C ALA A 38 -17.04 2.02 -6.92
N GLY A 39 -17.34 2.04 -5.62
CA GLY A 39 -17.27 3.26 -4.80
C GLY A 39 -15.85 3.80 -4.68
N PHE A 40 -14.87 2.92 -4.45
CA PHE A 40 -13.46 3.28 -4.37
C PHE A 40 -12.92 3.77 -5.72
N VAL A 41 -13.21 3.07 -6.81
CA VAL A 41 -12.82 3.49 -8.16
C VAL A 41 -13.46 4.83 -8.51
N ALA A 42 -14.73 5.06 -8.16
CA ALA A 42 -15.38 6.36 -8.36
C ALA A 42 -14.76 7.48 -7.52
N TYR A 43 -14.30 7.18 -6.30
CA TYR A 43 -13.54 8.14 -5.49
C TYR A 43 -12.22 8.50 -6.18
N VAL A 44 -11.45 7.53 -6.65
CA VAL A 44 -10.20 7.78 -7.39
C VAL A 44 -10.48 8.57 -8.68
N ASP A 45 -11.54 8.21 -9.41
CA ASP A 45 -11.94 8.86 -10.65
C ASP A 45 -12.20 10.36 -10.47
N ARG A 46 -12.86 10.75 -9.37
CA ARG A 46 -13.11 12.16 -9.03
C ARG A 46 -11.86 12.93 -8.61
N ASN A 47 -10.84 12.24 -8.07
CA ASN A 47 -9.65 12.87 -7.48
C ASN A 47 -8.39 12.82 -8.37
N ARG A 48 -8.46 12.20 -9.56
CA ARG A 48 -7.28 11.92 -10.41
C ARG A 48 -6.60 13.12 -11.07
N LYS A 49 -7.05 14.36 -10.84
CA LYS A 49 -6.46 15.62 -11.36
C LYS A 49 -6.06 15.55 -12.85
N GLY A 50 -6.94 15.02 -13.70
CA GLY A 50 -6.71 14.89 -15.16
C GLY A 50 -5.91 13.66 -15.62
N LYS A 51 -5.37 12.84 -14.70
CA LYS A 51 -4.72 11.56 -15.06
C LYS A 51 -5.77 10.57 -15.57
N ASN A 52 -5.37 9.65 -16.45
CA ASN A 52 -6.24 8.53 -16.82
C ASN A 52 -6.53 7.64 -15.59
N LEU A 53 -7.68 6.95 -15.59
CA LEU A 53 -8.13 6.16 -14.42
C LEU A 53 -7.15 5.05 -14.03
N ALA A 54 -6.57 4.36 -15.01
CA ALA A 54 -5.66 3.26 -14.76
C ALA A 54 -4.38 3.76 -14.05
N SER A 55 -3.77 4.83 -14.55
CA SER A 55 -2.62 5.47 -13.91
C SER A 55 -2.97 6.01 -12.51
N ALA A 56 -4.16 6.58 -12.32
CA ALA A 56 -4.60 7.06 -11.02
C ALA A 56 -4.75 5.92 -9.99
N LEU A 57 -5.30 4.78 -10.39
CA LEU A 57 -5.42 3.60 -9.54
C LEU A 57 -4.05 3.02 -9.16
N ARG A 58 -3.12 2.91 -10.13
CA ARG A 58 -1.74 2.46 -9.85
C ARG A 58 -1.04 3.37 -8.85
N LEU A 59 -1.13 4.68 -9.04
CA LEU A 59 -0.52 5.66 -8.12
C LEU A 59 -1.16 5.61 -6.73
N THR A 60 -2.46 5.36 -6.63
CA THR A 60 -3.13 5.21 -5.34
C THR A 60 -2.62 3.98 -4.58
N VAL A 61 -2.37 2.87 -5.30
CA VAL A 61 -1.74 1.68 -4.72
C VAL A 61 -0.30 1.97 -4.27
N LEU A 62 0.48 2.65 -5.12
CA LEU A 62 1.86 3.04 -4.80
C LEU A 62 1.92 3.92 -3.55
N GLN A 63 1.08 4.96 -3.46
CA GLN A 63 1.00 5.84 -2.29
C GLN A 63 0.59 5.09 -1.02
N GLU A 64 -0.28 4.08 -1.10
CA GLU A 64 -0.55 3.26 0.08
C GLU A 64 0.71 2.49 0.48
N LEU A 65 1.43 1.90 -0.47
CA LEU A 65 2.63 1.14 -0.19
C LEU A 65 3.74 2.02 0.42
N GLU A 66 3.99 3.20 -0.14
CA GLU A 66 4.98 4.17 0.36
C GLU A 66 4.70 4.56 1.81
N ARG A 67 3.47 4.98 2.13
CA ARG A 67 3.11 5.31 3.53
C ARG A 67 3.25 4.11 4.47
N ARG A 68 3.06 2.87 3.99
CA ARG A 68 3.30 1.68 4.82
C ARG A 68 4.80 1.45 5.05
N ILE A 69 5.65 1.73 4.06
CA ILE A 69 7.10 1.67 4.21
C ILE A 69 7.54 2.72 5.23
N GLU A 70 7.09 3.96 5.09
CA GLU A 70 7.36 5.05 6.06
C GLU A 70 6.94 4.67 7.49
N THR A 71 5.73 4.12 7.66
CA THR A 71 5.25 3.67 8.99
C THR A 71 6.12 2.55 9.59
N LEU A 72 6.68 1.67 8.75
CA LEU A 72 7.56 0.59 9.21
C LEU A 72 8.95 1.12 9.58
N ASP A 73 9.45 2.11 8.86
CA ASP A 73 10.72 2.79 9.16
C ASP A 73 10.60 3.56 10.49
N ASP A 74 9.50 4.30 10.69
CA ASP A 74 9.23 5.02 11.96
C ASP A 74 9.13 4.05 13.15
N ALA A 75 8.40 2.93 12.99
CA ALA A 75 8.28 1.91 14.04
C ALA A 75 9.61 1.21 14.35
N ALA A 76 10.55 1.16 13.40
CA ALA A 76 11.89 0.61 13.62
C ALA A 76 12.81 1.60 14.35
N VAL A 77 12.60 2.91 14.20
CA VAL A 77 13.33 3.97 14.91
C VAL A 77 12.88 4.07 16.39
N GLU A 78 11.59 3.86 16.67
CA GLU A 78 11.04 3.90 18.03
C GLU A 78 11.25 2.60 18.84
N ALA A 79 11.67 1.51 18.20
CA ALA A 79 12.02 0.29 18.91
C ALA A 79 13.19 0.58 19.87
N PRO A 80 13.10 0.23 21.17
CA PRO A 80 14.17 0.57 22.10
C PRO A 80 15.45 -0.08 21.60
N VAL A 81 16.45 0.76 21.30
CA VAL A 81 17.82 0.33 21.03
C VAL A 81 18.18 -0.59 22.20
N ARG A 82 18.18 -1.90 21.95
CA ARG A 82 18.68 -2.85 22.92
C ARG A 82 20.15 -2.51 23.07
N ASP A 83 20.50 -1.83 24.15
CA ASP A 83 21.88 -1.58 24.55
C ASP A 83 22.53 -2.94 24.76
N VAL A 84 23.13 -3.48 23.70
CA VAL A 84 23.97 -4.67 23.78
C VAL A 84 25.30 -4.19 24.35
N ARG A 85 25.32 -3.86 25.64
CA ARG A 85 26.58 -3.74 26.38
C ARG A 85 27.32 -5.06 26.19
N PRO A 86 28.54 -5.07 25.62
CA PRO A 86 29.32 -6.29 25.54
C PRO A 86 29.63 -6.72 26.98
N ALA A 87 29.24 -7.94 27.34
CA ALA A 87 29.61 -8.55 28.61
C ALA A 87 31.13 -8.51 28.73
N MET A 88 31.63 -7.76 29.72
CA MET A 88 33.05 -7.70 30.06
C MET A 88 33.60 -9.12 30.22
N HIS A 89 34.77 -9.36 29.60
CA HIS A 89 35.55 -10.57 29.81
C HIS A 89 35.87 -10.74 31.31
N ALA A 90 35.10 -11.61 31.98
CA ALA A 90 35.50 -12.15 33.26
C ALA A 90 36.64 -13.15 33.01
N SER A 91 37.87 -12.67 33.16
CA SER A 91 39.05 -13.50 33.32
C SER A 91 38.80 -14.49 34.45
N ARG A 92 38.70 -15.78 34.12
CA ARG A 92 38.75 -16.86 35.10
C ARG A 92 40.10 -17.55 34.92
N ALA A 93 41.02 -17.20 35.81
CA ALA A 93 42.06 -18.10 36.23
C ALA A 93 41.40 -19.35 36.83
N TYR A 94 41.78 -20.53 36.35
CA TYR A 94 41.67 -21.78 37.09
C TYR A 94 42.84 -22.68 36.70
N THR A 95 43.76 -22.77 37.67
CA THR A 95 44.80 -23.77 37.99
C THR A 95 45.78 -24.23 36.90
#